data_AF-A0A8J8NUN7-F1
#
_entry.id   AF-A0A8J8NUN7-F1
#
_cell.length_a   1.000
_cell.length_b   1.000
_cell.length_c   1.000
_cell.angle_alpha   90.00
_cell.angle_beta   90.00
_cell.angle_gamma   90.00
#
_symmetry.space_group_name_H-M   'P 1'
#
loop_
_entity.id
_entity.type
_entity.pdbx_description
1 polymer ?
#
loop_
_entity_poly.entity_id
_entity_poly.type
_entity_poly.pdbx_seq_one_letter_code
_entity_poly.pdbx_strand_id
1 'polypeptide(L)'
;MIYSQTASNEYPSLISLEQIFQGQDGPRNLTDIPQSIIENSTQYIHEESKNQILGNRLFNSSSSDTVIYQQSGISNLKIKKGDSTNILQLSQGDIIHIQEKTPFLLNENESSKALIFMQQDEDTFIHQYCQICDQEFIQKAHNTHENILLVRCLECHKIQQKFSDKQRAQIQVIKKLLKEQPQTIVDIHTHILPEQMPDWGKKFGKKGFVRLDHDCSRDCAKMMQDEKFFREVESNCWSAEKRIEETPQIGLQVLSTVPVMFSYWAETDECLEIAIFLNDHIADIVQKYPHKFIGLGTIPLQDPKIAIKELKRCKEIGLFGVQIGSRVNSWDLGDANLLPFFEACVELDMAVFVHPWEMAGAEKMPKYWMPWLVGMPAETCFAVCSMIFSGLFEKLPNLRVAFAHGGGSFLQTIGRIERGFVCRPDLVAVDNPENPRKYLGKFWIDSLVHDPSMLKYLISMVGSNKIAVGSDYPFPLGEQTPGEILEELDCDEVTQKGLRNGSAMQWLGLL
;
A
#
# COMPACT_ATOMS: atom_id res chain seq x y z
N MET A 1 -48.34 -2.81 16.89
CA MET A 1 -48.61 -1.92 18.05
C MET A 1 -48.01 -0.57 17.69
N ILE A 2 -48.77 0.52 17.79
CA ILE A 2 -48.30 1.88 17.44
C ILE A 2 -48.38 2.75 18.71
N TYR A 3 -47.34 3.52 18.98
CA TYR A 3 -47.35 4.53 20.04
C TYR A 3 -48.10 5.77 19.53
N SER A 4 -49.17 6.15 20.20
CA SER A 4 -49.99 7.32 19.84
C SER A 4 -50.04 8.29 21.01
N GLN A 5 -49.72 9.55 20.75
CA GLN A 5 -49.88 10.64 21.70
C GLN A 5 -50.93 11.61 21.13
N THR A 6 -52.09 11.69 21.77
CA THR A 6 -53.09 12.71 21.42
C THR A 6 -52.82 13.96 22.26
N ALA A 7 -53.16 15.13 21.73
CA ALA A 7 -52.84 16.44 22.30
C ALA A 7 -53.34 16.69 23.75
N SER A 8 -54.12 15.76 24.34
CA SER A 8 -54.68 15.87 25.68
C SER A 8 -54.02 14.97 26.75
N ASN A 9 -53.02 14.15 26.42
CA ASN A 9 -52.37 13.24 27.39
C ASN A 9 -50.85 13.46 27.47
N GLU A 10 -50.32 13.59 28.69
CA GLU A 10 -48.89 13.85 28.93
C GLU A 10 -47.96 12.65 28.67
N TYR A 11 -48.48 11.41 28.57
CA TYR A 11 -47.65 10.22 28.30
C TYR A 11 -48.21 9.35 27.15
N PRO A 12 -47.34 8.74 26.30
CA PRO A 12 -47.78 7.96 25.15
C PRO A 12 -48.51 6.67 25.58
N SER A 13 -49.66 6.40 24.96
CA SER A 13 -50.40 5.14 25.16
C SER A 13 -50.20 4.19 23.98
N LEU A 14 -50.03 2.91 24.27
CA LEU A 14 -49.90 1.83 23.29
C LEU A 14 -51.26 1.47 22.70
N ILE A 15 -51.42 1.62 21.39
CA ILE A 15 -52.63 1.23 20.66
C ILE A 15 -52.33 0.01 19.79
N SER A 16 -53.15 -1.03 19.90
CA SER A 16 -52.99 -2.24 19.09
C SER A 16 -53.50 -2.00 17.66
N LEU A 17 -52.90 -2.68 16.68
CA LEU A 17 -53.36 -2.61 15.28
C LEU A 17 -54.82 -3.10 15.17
N GLU A 18 -55.23 -4.04 16.03
CA GLU A 18 -56.62 -4.50 16.10
C GLU A 18 -57.61 -3.42 16.53
N GLN A 19 -57.19 -2.48 17.39
CA GLN A 19 -58.00 -1.32 17.78
C GLN A 19 -58.12 -0.30 16.62
N ILE A 20 -57.05 -0.12 15.82
CA ILE A 20 -57.02 0.82 14.69
C ILE A 20 -57.95 0.38 13.56
N PHE A 21 -58.12 -0.93 13.37
CA PHE A 21 -58.93 -1.50 12.30
C PHE A 21 -60.28 -2.07 12.78
N GLN A 22 -60.80 -1.62 13.94
CA GLN A 22 -62.07 -2.12 14.48
C GLN A 22 -63.22 -1.95 13.49
N GLY A 23 -63.88 -3.06 13.15
CA GLY A 23 -65.06 -3.11 12.28
C GLY A 23 -64.78 -3.39 10.80
N GLN A 24 -63.54 -3.70 10.40
CA GLN A 24 -63.22 -4.12 9.03
C GLN A 24 -62.85 -5.61 8.94
N ASP A 25 -63.62 -6.37 8.16
CA ASP A 25 -63.35 -7.76 7.81
C ASP A 25 -62.67 -7.82 6.42
N GLY A 26 -61.42 -8.29 6.37
CA GLY A 26 -60.60 -8.43 5.16
C GLY A 26 -59.09 -8.29 5.40
N PRO A 27 -58.22 -8.62 4.42
CA PRO A 27 -56.77 -8.47 4.53
C PRO A 27 -56.38 -6.98 4.68
N ARG A 28 -55.54 -6.68 5.67
CA ARG A 28 -55.21 -5.31 6.10
C ARG A 28 -53.86 -4.86 5.53
N ASN A 29 -53.82 -3.70 4.88
CA ASN A 29 -52.60 -3.13 4.32
C ASN A 29 -52.10 -1.94 5.13
N LEU A 30 -50.78 -1.80 5.29
CA LEU A 30 -50.17 -0.71 6.08
C LEU A 30 -50.40 0.68 5.46
N THR A 31 -50.72 0.74 4.17
CA THR A 31 -51.07 1.95 3.44
C THR A 31 -52.42 2.54 3.82
N ASP A 32 -53.27 1.77 4.52
CA ASP A 32 -54.65 2.15 4.85
C ASP A 32 -54.75 2.81 6.24
N ILE A 33 -53.63 3.00 6.93
CA ILE A 33 -53.56 3.68 8.22
C ILE A 33 -53.78 5.20 8.00
N PRO A 34 -54.76 5.83 8.68
CA PRO A 34 -55.03 7.25 8.52
C PRO A 34 -53.81 8.13 8.78
N GLN A 35 -53.56 9.08 7.87
CA GLN A 35 -52.42 10.00 7.90
C GLN A 35 -52.26 10.72 9.26
N SER A 36 -53.38 11.08 9.90
CA SER A 36 -53.40 11.77 11.20
C SER A 36 -52.86 10.94 12.37
N ILE A 37 -52.86 9.60 12.26
CA ILE A 37 -52.23 8.70 13.25
C ILE A 37 -50.73 8.64 12.99
N ILE A 38 -50.31 8.57 11.72
CA ILE A 38 -48.90 8.51 11.30
C ILE A 38 -48.17 9.79 11.71
N GLU A 39 -48.78 10.96 11.47
CA GLU A 39 -48.20 12.27 11.76
C GLU A 39 -48.05 12.56 13.26
N ASN A 40 -48.90 11.98 14.11
CA ASN A 40 -48.80 12.12 15.57
C ASN A 40 -47.94 11.02 16.24
N SER A 41 -47.41 10.07 15.47
CA SER A 41 -46.56 8.96 15.97
C SER A 41 -45.11 9.04 15.45
N THR A 42 -44.76 10.14 14.78
CA THR A 42 -43.50 10.34 14.04
C THR A 42 -42.20 10.34 14.86
N GLN A 43 -42.25 10.30 16.19
CA GLN A 43 -41.02 10.24 16.98
C GLN A 43 -40.48 8.82 17.23
N TYR A 44 -41.25 7.75 16.99
CA TYR A 44 -40.86 6.40 17.42
C TYR A 44 -41.18 5.25 16.43
N ILE A 45 -41.16 5.52 15.12
CA ILE A 45 -41.24 4.46 14.09
C ILE A 45 -39.82 4.08 13.63
N HIS A 46 -39.50 2.79 13.64
CA HIS A 46 -38.23 2.22 13.16
C HIS A 46 -37.99 2.57 11.68
N GLU A 47 -36.76 2.98 11.32
CA GLU A 47 -36.44 3.55 9.99
C GLU A 47 -36.78 2.67 8.78
N GLU A 48 -36.73 1.33 8.92
CA GLU A 48 -37.08 0.41 7.84
C GLU A 48 -38.53 0.55 7.35
N SER A 49 -39.47 0.81 8.27
CA SER A 49 -40.90 0.98 7.92
C SER A 49 -41.18 2.34 7.29
N LYS A 50 -40.33 3.34 7.55
CA LYS A 50 -40.43 4.70 7.00
C LYS A 50 -40.13 4.72 5.50
N ASN A 51 -39.15 3.93 5.07
CA ASN A 51 -38.70 3.87 3.67
C ASN A 51 -39.69 3.13 2.75
N GLN A 52 -40.45 2.16 3.27
CA GLN A 52 -41.48 1.46 2.47
C GLN A 52 -42.70 2.34 2.13
N ILE A 53 -43.08 3.27 3.01
CA ILE A 53 -44.28 4.12 2.81
C ILE A 53 -44.00 5.27 1.82
N LEU A 54 -42.77 5.78 1.78
CA LEU A 54 -42.39 6.92 0.94
C LEU A 54 -41.89 6.52 -0.47
N GLY A 55 -41.58 5.24 -0.71
CA GLY A 55 -40.87 4.76 -1.90
C GLY A 55 -41.65 4.68 -3.23
N ASN A 56 -42.98 4.88 -3.25
CA ASN A 56 -43.79 4.65 -4.46
C ASN A 56 -44.51 5.91 -4.98
N ARG A 57 -43.75 6.91 -5.46
CA ARG A 57 -44.31 7.95 -6.36
C ARG A 57 -43.41 8.15 -7.59
N LEU A 58 -43.91 7.67 -8.74
CA LEU A 58 -43.36 7.94 -10.07
C LEU A 58 -43.76 9.35 -10.51
N PHE A 59 -42.78 10.22 -10.83
CA PHE A 59 -43.04 11.42 -11.62
C PHE A 59 -42.91 11.07 -13.09
N ASN A 60 -44.03 11.09 -13.80
CA ASN A 60 -44.07 10.94 -15.25
C ASN A 60 -44.07 12.36 -15.86
N SER A 61 -42.97 12.80 -16.47
CA SER A 61 -43.00 13.96 -17.37
C SER A 61 -42.57 13.54 -18.76
N SER A 62 -43.55 13.51 -19.64
CA SER A 62 -43.44 13.25 -21.07
C SER A 62 -42.38 14.13 -21.75
N SER A 63 -41.56 13.48 -22.57
CA SER A 63 -40.54 13.99 -23.51
C SER A 63 -39.11 14.15 -22.99
N SER A 64 -38.19 13.41 -23.63
CA SER A 64 -36.71 13.37 -23.54
C SER A 64 -36.09 12.24 -22.67
N ASP A 65 -35.39 11.34 -23.36
CA ASP A 65 -34.84 10.06 -22.89
C ASP A 65 -33.64 10.20 -21.94
N THR A 66 -33.87 10.69 -20.73
CA THR A 66 -32.92 10.51 -19.61
C THR A 66 -33.70 10.42 -18.30
N VAL A 67 -33.77 9.21 -17.74
CA VAL A 67 -34.39 8.97 -16.42
C VAL A 67 -33.34 9.15 -15.34
N ILE A 68 -33.52 10.15 -14.47
CA ILE A 68 -32.68 10.40 -13.30
C ILE A 68 -33.40 9.86 -12.07
N TYR A 69 -32.80 8.89 -11.39
CA TYR A 69 -33.28 8.40 -10.11
C TYR A 69 -32.57 9.17 -8.99
N GLN A 70 -33.33 9.95 -8.22
CA GLN A 70 -32.81 10.78 -7.15
C GLN A 70 -33.10 10.13 -5.80
N GLN A 71 -32.06 9.76 -5.06
CA GLN A 71 -32.15 9.47 -3.63
C GLN A 71 -31.94 10.79 -2.87
N SER A 72 -32.70 11.02 -1.80
CA SER A 72 -32.71 12.29 -1.05
C SER A 72 -31.33 12.67 -0.51
N GLY A 73 -30.89 13.92 -0.73
CA GLY A 73 -29.64 14.47 -0.16
C GLY A 73 -28.89 15.45 -1.07
N ILE A 74 -29.26 15.56 -2.35
CA ILE A 74 -28.50 16.35 -3.33
C ILE A 74 -28.87 17.84 -3.25
N SER A 75 -27.86 18.69 -3.05
CA SER A 75 -27.91 20.12 -3.41
C SER A 75 -26.82 20.44 -4.44
N ASN A 76 -27.19 21.16 -5.50
CA ASN A 76 -26.29 21.76 -6.51
C ASN A 76 -25.63 20.82 -7.55
N LEU A 77 -26.41 20.02 -8.27
CA LEU A 77 -25.97 19.40 -9.53
C LEU A 77 -26.32 20.30 -10.73
N LYS A 78 -25.34 20.64 -11.58
CA LYS A 78 -25.56 21.32 -12.86
C LYS A 78 -25.29 20.36 -14.01
N ILE A 79 -26.33 20.06 -14.77
CA ILE A 79 -26.24 19.28 -15.99
C ILE A 79 -26.28 20.25 -17.17
N LYS A 80 -25.24 20.23 -18.01
CA LYS A 80 -25.22 21.00 -19.25
C LYS A 80 -25.29 20.03 -20.43
N LYS A 81 -26.35 20.15 -21.23
CA LYS A 81 -26.56 19.36 -22.45
C LYS A 81 -25.65 19.92 -23.55
N GLY A 82 -24.78 19.08 -24.10
CA GLY A 82 -24.00 19.36 -25.31
C GLY A 82 -24.46 18.46 -26.44
N ASP A 83 -24.22 18.84 -27.70
CA ASP A 83 -24.76 18.16 -28.90
C ASP A 83 -24.28 16.71 -29.12
N SER A 84 -23.38 16.19 -28.28
CA SER A 84 -22.82 14.83 -28.37
C SER A 84 -22.31 14.22 -27.04
N THR A 85 -22.32 14.99 -25.95
CA THR A 85 -21.84 14.55 -24.62
C THR A 85 -22.57 15.33 -23.53
N ASN A 86 -23.09 14.61 -22.52
CA ASN A 86 -23.63 15.22 -21.32
C ASN A 86 -22.47 15.51 -20.35
N ILE A 87 -22.47 16.69 -19.74
CA ILE A 87 -21.42 17.10 -18.79
C ILE A 87 -22.03 17.19 -17.39
N LEU A 88 -21.48 16.42 -16.46
CA LEU A 88 -21.89 16.39 -15.05
C LEU A 88 -20.84 17.12 -14.21
N GLN A 89 -21.22 18.26 -13.64
CA GLN A 89 -20.34 19.07 -12.80
C GLN A 89 -20.72 18.91 -11.34
N LEU A 90 -19.79 18.39 -10.53
CA LEU A 90 -19.98 18.16 -9.10
C LEU A 90 -19.69 19.44 -8.29
N SER A 91 -20.21 19.52 -7.07
CA SER A 91 -20.10 20.68 -6.17
C SER A 91 -18.65 21.10 -5.85
N GLN A 92 -17.67 20.22 -6.07
CA GLN A 92 -16.23 20.45 -5.85
C GLN A 92 -15.46 20.87 -7.12
N GLY A 93 -16.14 21.04 -8.27
CA GLY A 93 -15.54 21.51 -9.51
C GLY A 93 -15.10 20.41 -10.49
N ASP A 94 -15.19 19.13 -10.11
CA ASP A 94 -14.92 18.00 -10.99
C ASP A 94 -15.94 17.90 -12.13
N ILE A 95 -15.45 17.57 -13.33
CA ILE A 95 -16.23 17.48 -14.57
C ILE A 95 -16.17 16.05 -15.11
N ILE A 96 -17.32 15.42 -15.27
CA ILE A 96 -17.45 14.07 -15.84
C ILE A 96 -18.14 14.17 -17.20
N HIS A 97 -17.50 13.61 -18.23
CA HIS A 97 -18.06 13.51 -19.57
C HIS A 97 -18.81 12.19 -19.72
N ILE A 98 -20.10 12.27 -20.04
CA ILE A 98 -20.99 11.13 -20.21
C ILE A 98 -21.35 11.03 -21.70
N GLN A 99 -21.00 9.92 -22.34
CA GLN A 99 -21.40 9.65 -23.72
C GLN A 99 -22.92 9.45 -23.78
N GLU A 100 -23.56 10.05 -24.78
CA GLU A 100 -25.01 10.06 -24.89
C GLU A 100 -25.56 8.62 -24.98
N LYS A 101 -26.61 8.36 -24.17
CA LYS A 101 -27.45 7.13 -24.07
C LYS A 101 -27.23 6.20 -22.87
N THR A 102 -26.34 6.51 -21.92
CA THR A 102 -26.17 5.67 -20.71
C THR A 102 -26.95 6.25 -19.51
N PRO A 103 -28.07 5.63 -19.06
CA PRO A 103 -28.69 5.99 -17.79
C PRO A 103 -27.71 5.81 -16.62
N PHE A 104 -27.82 6.61 -15.56
CA PHE A 104 -26.97 6.44 -14.37
C PHE A 104 -27.70 6.76 -13.06
N LEU A 105 -27.20 6.17 -11.97
CA LEU A 105 -27.61 6.40 -10.59
C LEU A 105 -26.46 7.07 -9.82
N LEU A 106 -26.80 7.98 -8.91
CA LEU A 106 -25.84 8.68 -8.05
C LEU A 106 -26.19 8.37 -6.59
N ASN A 107 -25.27 7.76 -5.86
CA ASN A 107 -25.43 7.51 -4.43
C ASN A 107 -24.32 8.23 -3.65
N GLU A 108 -24.71 9.11 -2.73
CA GLU A 108 -23.84 9.68 -1.70
C GLU A 108 -24.29 9.11 -0.35
N ASN A 109 -23.48 8.20 0.21
CA ASN A 109 -23.52 7.91 1.65
C ASN A 109 -22.31 8.58 2.30
N GLU A 110 -22.38 8.83 3.61
CA GLU A 110 -21.36 9.56 4.40
C GLU A 110 -19.92 9.00 4.25
N SER A 111 -19.75 7.79 3.71
CA SER A 111 -18.46 7.09 3.57
C SER A 111 -18.00 6.80 2.13
N SER A 112 -18.82 7.01 1.08
CA SER A 112 -18.39 6.73 -0.30
C SER A 112 -19.27 7.39 -1.37
N LYS A 113 -18.62 7.82 -2.47
CA LYS A 113 -19.30 8.35 -3.67
C LYS A 113 -19.22 7.32 -4.80
N ALA A 114 -20.36 6.83 -5.27
CA ALA A 114 -20.43 5.87 -6.38
C ALA A 114 -21.25 6.41 -7.54
N LEU A 115 -20.71 6.27 -8.76
CA LEU A 115 -21.43 6.45 -10.02
C LEU A 115 -21.76 5.08 -10.60
N ILE A 116 -23.01 4.91 -10.96
CA ILE A 116 -23.62 3.65 -11.35
C ILE A 116 -24.10 3.86 -12.80
N PHE A 117 -23.41 3.33 -13.82
CA PHE A 117 -23.80 3.35 -15.25
C PHE A 117 -24.65 2.16 -15.75
N MET A 118 -25.86 2.41 -16.24
CA MET A 118 -26.77 1.40 -16.82
C MET A 118 -26.53 1.25 -18.33
N GLN A 119 -26.13 0.07 -18.81
CA GLN A 119 -26.03 -0.20 -20.24
C GLN A 119 -27.22 -1.07 -20.68
N GLN A 120 -27.96 -0.62 -21.70
CA GLN A 120 -28.94 -1.45 -22.41
C GLN A 120 -28.22 -2.11 -23.60
N ASP A 121 -27.63 -3.28 -23.39
CA ASP A 121 -27.29 -4.18 -24.49
C ASP A 121 -27.66 -5.61 -24.08
N GLU A 122 -28.42 -6.29 -24.95
CA GLU A 122 -29.05 -7.58 -24.63
C GLU A 122 -28.11 -8.80 -24.67
N ASP A 123 -26.84 -8.67 -25.05
CA ASP A 123 -26.00 -9.87 -25.30
C ASP A 123 -24.51 -9.73 -24.94
N THR A 124 -24.14 -8.93 -23.93
CA THR A 124 -22.74 -8.92 -23.46
C THR A 124 -22.63 -8.79 -21.95
N PHE A 125 -22.35 -9.92 -21.29
CA PHE A 125 -22.05 -9.97 -19.86
C PHE A 125 -20.66 -9.36 -19.60
N ILE A 126 -20.61 -8.14 -19.07
CA ILE A 126 -19.39 -7.57 -18.49
C ILE A 126 -19.59 -7.38 -16.99
N HIS A 127 -19.16 -8.36 -16.21
CA HIS A 127 -19.06 -8.23 -14.76
C HIS A 127 -17.72 -7.56 -14.40
N GLN A 128 -17.70 -6.24 -14.27
CA GLN A 128 -16.62 -5.52 -13.57
C GLN A 128 -17.18 -4.79 -12.35
N TYR A 129 -17.04 -5.43 -11.19
CA TYR A 129 -17.36 -4.84 -9.89
C TYR A 129 -16.09 -4.32 -9.22
N CYS A 130 -16.13 -3.11 -8.65
CA CYS A 130 -15.04 -2.68 -7.78
C CYS A 130 -15.09 -3.47 -6.46
N GLN A 131 -14.09 -4.32 -6.20
CA GLN A 131 -13.94 -5.10 -4.95
C GLN A 131 -13.78 -4.26 -3.66
N ILE A 132 -13.70 -2.93 -3.78
CA ILE A 132 -13.59 -2.00 -2.64
C ILE A 132 -14.98 -1.60 -2.13
N CYS A 133 -16.03 -1.79 -2.94
CA CYS A 133 -17.41 -1.49 -2.53
C CYS A 133 -17.97 -2.68 -1.75
N ASP A 134 -18.65 -2.38 -0.64
CA ASP A 134 -19.23 -3.33 0.32
C ASP A 134 -19.97 -4.51 -0.34
N GLN A 135 -19.65 -5.74 0.08
CA GLN A 135 -20.23 -6.97 -0.50
C GLN A 135 -21.74 -7.08 -0.24
N GLU A 136 -22.27 -6.48 0.84
CA GLU A 136 -23.71 -6.47 1.10
C GLU A 136 -24.50 -5.71 0.02
N PHE A 137 -23.93 -4.63 -0.53
CA PHE A 137 -24.56 -3.86 -1.61
C PHE A 137 -24.59 -4.66 -2.92
N ILE A 138 -23.51 -5.38 -3.21
CA ILE A 138 -23.38 -6.27 -4.38
C ILE A 138 -24.41 -7.41 -4.30
N GLN A 139 -24.62 -7.98 -3.12
CA GLN A 139 -25.59 -9.06 -2.89
C GLN A 139 -27.04 -8.58 -3.06
N LYS A 140 -27.37 -7.35 -2.63
CA LYS A 140 -28.70 -6.76 -2.83
C LYS A 140 -29.00 -6.47 -4.30
N ALA A 141 -28.03 -5.97 -5.06
CA ALA A 141 -28.18 -5.72 -6.50
C ALA A 141 -28.37 -7.02 -7.32
N HIS A 142 -27.79 -8.13 -6.86
CA HIS A 142 -27.97 -9.45 -7.48
C HIS A 142 -29.40 -10.01 -7.40
N ASN A 143 -30.19 -9.57 -6.42
CA ASN A 143 -31.54 -10.10 -6.16
C ASN A 143 -32.65 -9.38 -6.93
N THR A 144 -32.32 -8.31 -7.65
CA THR A 144 -33.23 -7.64 -8.59
C THR A 144 -32.89 -8.12 -10.00
N HIS A 145 -33.79 -8.88 -10.62
CA HIS A 145 -33.65 -9.49 -11.95
C HIS A 145 -33.63 -8.48 -13.13
N GLU A 146 -32.88 -7.39 -13.01
CA GLU A 146 -32.77 -6.37 -14.06
C GLU A 146 -31.31 -6.25 -14.53
N ASN A 147 -31.14 -6.25 -15.86
CA ASN A 147 -29.86 -6.24 -16.57
C ASN A 147 -29.07 -4.96 -16.32
N ILE A 148 -28.34 -4.87 -15.20
CA ILE A 148 -27.48 -3.74 -14.87
C ILE A 148 -26.38 -4.18 -13.86
N LEU A 149 -25.11 -3.76 -13.82
CA LEU A 149 -24.53 -2.41 -13.93
C LEU A 149 -22.99 -2.41 -13.70
N LEU A 150 -22.21 -1.58 -14.41
CA LEU A 150 -20.77 -1.37 -14.18
C LEU A 150 -20.56 -0.35 -13.04
N VAL A 151 -20.08 -0.79 -11.87
CA VAL A 151 -19.87 0.07 -10.69
C VAL A 151 -18.42 0.51 -10.60
N ARG A 152 -18.14 1.78 -10.91
CA ARG A 152 -16.84 2.42 -10.62
C ARG A 152 -17.01 3.39 -9.46
N CYS A 153 -16.54 3.00 -8.27
CA CYS A 153 -16.46 3.91 -7.13
C CYS A 153 -15.38 4.98 -7.40
N LEU A 154 -15.67 6.24 -7.05
CA LEU A 154 -14.75 7.36 -7.24
C LEU A 154 -13.46 7.18 -6.42
N GLU A 155 -13.54 6.57 -5.24
CA GLU A 155 -12.39 6.15 -4.45
C GLU A 155 -11.54 5.13 -5.21
N CYS A 156 -12.17 4.11 -5.81
CA CYS A 156 -11.49 3.12 -6.65
C CYS A 156 -10.82 3.77 -7.86
N HIS A 157 -11.48 4.75 -8.49
CA HIS A 157 -10.92 5.48 -9.62
C HIS A 157 -9.72 6.32 -9.20
N LYS A 158 -9.80 7.02 -8.06
CA LYS A 158 -8.67 7.78 -7.48
C LYS A 158 -7.51 6.85 -7.10
N ILE A 159 -7.78 5.72 -6.45
CA ILE A 159 -6.76 4.69 -6.13
C ILE A 159 -6.16 4.12 -7.42
N GLN A 160 -6.97 3.85 -8.45
CA GLN A 160 -6.47 3.40 -9.74
C GLN A 160 -5.60 4.45 -10.42
N GLN A 161 -5.91 5.74 -10.32
CA GLN A 161 -5.09 6.83 -10.87
C GLN A 161 -3.76 7.02 -10.12
N LYS A 162 -3.64 6.57 -8.86
CA LYS A 162 -2.36 6.62 -8.12
C LYS A 162 -1.29 5.73 -8.73
N PHE A 163 -1.66 4.64 -9.39
CA PHE A 163 -0.70 3.70 -9.96
C PHE A 163 -0.45 3.98 -11.45
N SER A 164 0.72 3.62 -11.98
CA SER A 164 0.95 3.58 -13.43
C SER A 164 0.16 2.43 -14.09
N ASP A 165 0.04 2.42 -15.41
CA ASP A 165 -0.62 1.32 -16.13
C ASP A 165 0.04 -0.04 -15.84
N LYS A 166 1.38 -0.06 -15.79
CA LYS A 166 2.14 -1.27 -15.46
C LYS A 166 1.87 -1.73 -14.03
N GLN A 167 1.89 -0.82 -13.06
CA GLN A 167 1.54 -1.14 -11.67
C GLN A 167 0.09 -1.66 -11.57
N ARG A 168 -0.89 -1.00 -12.24
CA ARG A 168 -2.28 -1.46 -12.24
C ARG A 168 -2.45 -2.87 -12.78
N ALA A 169 -1.77 -3.20 -13.89
CA ALA A 169 -1.80 -4.54 -14.46
C ALA A 169 -1.26 -5.58 -13.47
N GLN A 170 -0.14 -5.28 -12.82
CA GLN A 170 0.46 -6.17 -11.84
C GLN A 170 -0.41 -6.33 -10.57
N ILE A 171 -1.04 -5.25 -10.09
CA ILE A 171 -1.95 -5.31 -8.94
C ILE A 171 -3.07 -6.32 -9.16
N GLN A 172 -3.61 -6.43 -10.38
CA GLN A 172 -4.66 -7.43 -10.67
C GLN A 172 -4.13 -8.86 -10.53
N VAL A 173 -2.89 -9.11 -10.96
CA VAL A 173 -2.21 -10.41 -10.81
C VAL A 173 -2.00 -10.73 -9.33
N ILE A 174 -1.49 -9.78 -8.55
CA ILE A 174 -1.25 -9.94 -7.11
C ILE A 174 -2.56 -10.19 -6.35
N LYS A 175 -3.62 -9.42 -6.65
CA LYS A 175 -4.95 -9.61 -6.03
C LYS A 175 -5.52 -10.99 -6.33
N LYS A 176 -5.35 -11.49 -7.55
CA LYS A 176 -5.76 -12.84 -7.90
C LYS A 176 -4.98 -13.87 -7.09
N LEU A 177 -3.65 -13.74 -7.01
CA LEU A 177 -2.80 -14.63 -6.21
C LEU A 177 -3.24 -14.67 -4.74
N LEU A 178 -3.40 -13.52 -4.09
CA LEU A 178 -3.79 -13.45 -2.67
C LEU A 178 -5.21 -13.96 -2.41
N LYS A 179 -6.11 -13.85 -3.40
CA LYS A 179 -7.45 -14.44 -3.31
C LYS A 179 -7.42 -15.96 -3.39
N GLU A 180 -6.59 -16.51 -4.29
CA GLU A 180 -6.45 -17.96 -4.49
C GLU A 180 -5.58 -18.61 -3.41
N GLN A 181 -4.61 -17.87 -2.85
CA GLN A 181 -3.65 -18.32 -1.86
C GLN A 181 -3.52 -17.29 -0.71
N PRO A 182 -4.50 -17.20 0.20
CA PRO A 182 -4.50 -16.20 1.28
C PRO A 182 -3.31 -16.28 2.24
N GLN A 183 -2.66 -17.45 2.30
CA GLN A 183 -1.51 -17.74 3.16
C GLN A 183 -0.15 -17.54 2.47
N THR A 184 -0.15 -16.98 1.25
CA THR A 184 1.07 -16.63 0.51
C THR A 184 2.02 -15.80 1.37
N ILE A 185 3.28 -16.20 1.39
CA ILE A 185 4.38 -15.41 1.95
C ILE A 185 4.88 -14.42 0.90
N VAL A 186 5.03 -13.16 1.32
CA VAL A 186 5.63 -12.08 0.56
C VAL A 186 6.93 -11.69 1.23
N ASP A 187 8.04 -12.02 0.60
CA ASP A 187 9.39 -11.69 1.05
C ASP A 187 9.77 -10.29 0.55
N ILE A 188 9.86 -9.32 1.46
CA ILE A 188 10.16 -7.91 1.14
C ILE A 188 11.65 -7.60 1.04
N HIS A 189 12.51 -8.54 1.45
CA HIS A 189 13.95 -8.28 1.58
C HIS A 189 14.73 -9.33 0.79
N THR A 190 14.99 -9.02 -0.46
CA THR A 190 15.81 -9.85 -1.33
C THR A 190 16.46 -9.06 -2.45
N HIS A 191 17.57 -9.57 -2.95
CA HIS A 191 18.44 -8.87 -3.89
C HIS A 191 18.62 -9.63 -5.21
N ILE A 192 18.80 -8.86 -6.28
CA ILE A 192 19.11 -9.36 -7.61
C ILE A 192 20.05 -8.40 -8.36
N LEU A 193 20.89 -8.96 -9.22
CA LEU A 193 21.78 -8.24 -10.13
C LEU A 193 21.56 -8.73 -11.56
N PRO A 194 21.81 -7.88 -12.57
CA PRO A 194 21.93 -8.33 -13.94
C PRO A 194 23.10 -9.32 -14.06
N GLU A 195 22.90 -10.42 -14.80
CA GLU A 195 23.95 -11.41 -15.06
C GLU A 195 25.17 -10.73 -15.69
N GLN A 196 24.94 -9.93 -16.73
CA GLN A 196 25.98 -9.17 -17.41
C GLN A 196 25.83 -7.70 -17.07
N MET A 197 26.93 -7.06 -16.66
CA MET A 197 26.97 -5.62 -16.38
C MET A 197 28.13 -4.98 -17.14
N PRO A 198 27.98 -3.71 -17.60
CA PRO A 198 29.12 -2.95 -18.10
C PRO A 198 30.24 -2.89 -17.06
N ASP A 199 31.49 -2.87 -17.53
CA ASP A 199 32.62 -2.50 -16.68
C ASP A 199 32.58 -0.99 -16.44
N TRP A 200 31.83 -0.59 -15.42
CA TRP A 200 31.61 0.82 -15.05
C TRP A 200 32.92 1.55 -14.75
N GLY A 201 33.88 0.86 -14.14
CA GLY A 201 35.19 1.44 -13.85
C GLY A 201 35.97 1.79 -15.13
N LYS A 202 35.98 0.89 -16.12
CA LYS A 202 36.54 1.21 -17.45
C LYS A 202 35.75 2.28 -18.18
N LYS A 203 34.42 2.21 -18.15
CA LYS A 203 33.53 3.14 -18.85
C LYS A 203 33.68 4.57 -18.35
N PHE A 204 33.72 4.77 -17.04
CA PHE A 204 33.85 6.08 -16.41
C PHE A 204 35.31 6.52 -16.19
N GLY A 205 36.28 5.63 -16.43
CA GLY A 205 37.69 5.90 -16.21
C GLY A 205 38.04 6.10 -14.73
N LYS A 206 37.31 5.44 -13.83
CA LYS A 206 37.37 5.63 -12.37
C LYS A 206 37.40 4.29 -11.63
N LYS A 207 37.87 4.34 -10.38
CA LYS A 207 37.93 3.19 -9.47
C LYS A 207 36.73 3.19 -8.51
N GLY A 208 36.49 2.06 -7.85
CA GLY A 208 35.47 1.88 -6.82
C GLY A 208 34.20 1.18 -7.29
N PHE A 209 34.02 0.99 -8.59
CA PHE A 209 32.84 0.32 -9.14
C PHE A 209 32.96 -1.21 -9.06
N VAL A 210 31.81 -1.85 -8.91
CA VAL A 210 31.68 -3.31 -8.88
C VAL A 210 31.58 -3.86 -10.31
N ARG A 211 32.27 -4.97 -10.55
CA ARG A 211 32.13 -5.82 -11.74
C ARG A 211 31.88 -7.28 -11.33
N LEU A 212 31.26 -8.04 -12.23
CA LEU A 212 31.11 -9.49 -12.09
C LEU A 212 32.09 -10.19 -13.02
N ASP A 213 33.07 -10.86 -12.43
CA ASP A 213 34.03 -11.70 -13.14
C ASP A 213 33.46 -13.13 -13.15
N HIS A 214 32.75 -13.48 -14.24
CA HIS A 214 32.15 -14.80 -14.43
C HIS A 214 33.21 -15.89 -14.56
N ASP A 215 33.01 -16.98 -13.83
CA ASP A 215 33.80 -18.19 -13.97
C ASP A 215 33.10 -19.11 -14.98
N CYS A 216 33.53 -19.13 -16.24
CA CYS A 216 32.88 -19.92 -17.29
C CYS A 216 32.79 -21.44 -17.00
N SER A 217 33.47 -21.94 -15.96
CA SER A 217 33.43 -23.35 -15.55
C SER A 217 32.41 -23.68 -14.45
N ARG A 218 31.82 -22.66 -13.81
CA ARG A 218 30.87 -22.80 -12.70
C ARG A 218 29.70 -21.83 -12.91
N ASP A 219 28.53 -22.14 -12.35
CA ASP A 219 27.36 -21.25 -12.41
C ASP A 219 27.45 -20.13 -11.35
N CYS A 220 28.59 -19.43 -11.33
CA CYS A 220 28.95 -18.43 -10.34
C CYS A 220 29.81 -17.29 -10.93
N ALA A 221 29.76 -16.13 -10.28
CA ALA A 221 30.58 -14.97 -10.60
C ALA A 221 31.28 -14.43 -9.34
N LYS A 222 32.51 -13.95 -9.53
CA LYS A 222 33.21 -13.20 -8.48
C LYS A 222 32.82 -11.74 -8.59
N MET A 223 32.21 -11.21 -7.55
CA MET A 223 31.97 -9.78 -7.40
C MET A 223 33.27 -9.12 -6.97
N MET A 224 33.80 -8.27 -7.85
CA MET A 224 35.06 -7.58 -7.67
C MET A 224 34.80 -6.08 -7.55
N GLN A 225 35.44 -5.41 -6.61
CA GLN A 225 35.50 -3.95 -6.55
C GLN A 225 36.92 -3.53 -6.90
N ASP A 226 37.09 -2.93 -8.08
CA ASP A 226 38.41 -2.85 -8.73
C ASP A 226 39.09 -4.23 -8.74
N GLU A 227 40.29 -4.34 -8.19
CA GLU A 227 41.05 -5.59 -8.09
C GLU A 227 40.84 -6.34 -6.76
N LYS A 228 39.95 -5.84 -5.90
CA LYS A 228 39.65 -6.48 -4.61
C LYS A 228 38.46 -7.43 -4.77
N PHE A 229 38.66 -8.67 -4.34
CA PHE A 229 37.57 -9.62 -4.18
C PHE A 229 36.62 -9.15 -3.08
N PHE A 230 35.34 -8.99 -3.44
CA PHE A 230 34.29 -8.63 -2.49
C PHE A 230 33.56 -9.88 -2.01
N ARG A 231 32.93 -10.64 -2.92
CA ARG A 231 32.29 -11.93 -2.63
C ARG A 231 32.08 -12.78 -3.89
N GLU A 232 31.83 -14.07 -3.73
CA GLU A 232 31.32 -14.93 -4.80
C GLU A 232 29.78 -14.93 -4.73
N VAL A 233 29.13 -14.93 -5.90
CA VAL A 233 27.67 -15.05 -6.06
C VAL A 233 27.36 -16.15 -7.06
N GLU A 234 26.23 -16.82 -6.86
CA GLU A 234 25.74 -17.89 -7.73
C GLU A 234 24.61 -17.38 -8.63
N SER A 235 24.13 -18.22 -9.54
CA SER A 235 23.11 -17.83 -10.51
C SER A 235 21.78 -17.41 -9.92
N ASN A 236 21.47 -17.80 -8.69
CA ASN A 236 20.34 -17.27 -7.96
C ASN A 236 20.41 -15.75 -7.69
N CYS A 237 21.57 -15.12 -7.91
CA CYS A 237 21.73 -13.66 -7.85
C CYS A 237 21.31 -12.95 -9.14
N TRP A 238 21.06 -13.66 -10.25
CA TRP A 238 20.59 -13.05 -11.51
C TRP A 238 19.46 -13.81 -12.22
N SER A 239 19.31 -15.11 -11.99
CA SER A 239 18.32 -15.98 -12.64
C SER A 239 17.00 -16.01 -11.88
N ALA A 240 15.98 -15.35 -12.42
CA ALA A 240 14.62 -15.36 -11.88
C ALA A 240 14.03 -16.78 -11.78
N GLU A 241 14.36 -17.65 -12.72
CA GLU A 241 13.92 -19.05 -12.75
C GLU A 241 14.54 -19.84 -11.60
N LYS A 242 15.86 -19.70 -11.39
CA LYS A 242 16.57 -20.35 -10.28
C LYS A 242 16.00 -19.93 -8.94
N ARG A 243 15.71 -18.64 -8.81
CA ARG A 243 15.04 -18.04 -7.67
C ARG A 243 13.68 -18.65 -7.37
N ILE A 244 12.83 -18.81 -8.39
CA ILE A 244 11.51 -19.45 -8.25
C ILE A 244 11.64 -20.92 -7.84
N GLU A 245 12.63 -21.63 -8.37
CA GLU A 245 12.91 -23.05 -8.06
C GLU A 245 13.39 -23.23 -6.61
N GLU A 246 14.30 -22.38 -6.14
CA GLU A 246 14.92 -22.49 -4.81
C GLU A 246 14.02 -22.01 -3.66
N THR A 247 13.02 -21.16 -3.95
CA THR A 247 12.10 -20.62 -2.93
C THR A 247 10.63 -20.95 -3.24
N PRO A 248 10.24 -22.24 -3.39
CA PRO A 248 8.89 -22.61 -3.80
C PRO A 248 7.80 -22.20 -2.79
N GLN A 249 8.17 -22.05 -1.51
CA GLN A 249 7.29 -21.60 -0.43
C GLN A 249 6.97 -20.10 -0.48
N ILE A 250 7.78 -19.31 -1.20
CA ILE A 250 7.56 -17.87 -1.35
C ILE A 250 6.64 -17.62 -2.55
N GLY A 251 5.52 -16.95 -2.31
CA GLY A 251 4.58 -16.61 -3.38
C GLY A 251 5.00 -15.36 -4.13
N LEU A 252 5.50 -14.34 -3.42
CA LEU A 252 6.04 -13.11 -4.02
C LEU A 252 7.35 -12.69 -3.37
N GLN A 253 8.27 -12.19 -4.19
CA GLN A 253 9.52 -11.57 -3.78
C GLN A 253 9.57 -10.12 -4.23
N VAL A 254 9.86 -9.21 -3.30
CA VAL A 254 10.09 -7.80 -3.61
C VAL A 254 11.58 -7.61 -3.90
N LEU A 255 11.91 -7.62 -5.18
CA LEU A 255 13.27 -7.49 -5.69
C LEU A 255 13.81 -6.08 -5.50
N SER A 256 15.06 -6.01 -5.09
CA SER A 256 15.87 -4.80 -5.07
C SER A 256 17.30 -5.11 -5.56
N THR A 257 18.11 -4.09 -5.85
CA THR A 257 19.51 -4.32 -6.20
C THR A 257 20.35 -4.64 -4.96
N VAL A 258 21.62 -4.97 -5.13
CA VAL A 258 22.55 -5.21 -4.01
C VAL A 258 23.08 -3.87 -3.49
N PRO A 259 23.13 -3.62 -2.17
CA PRO A 259 23.48 -2.31 -1.60
C PRO A 259 24.81 -1.71 -2.06
N VAL A 260 25.82 -2.54 -2.37
CA VAL A 260 27.11 -2.07 -2.91
C VAL A 260 26.94 -1.28 -4.23
N MET A 261 25.83 -1.47 -4.93
CA MET A 261 25.51 -0.80 -6.19
C MET A 261 24.93 0.62 -6.00
N PHE A 262 24.59 1.05 -4.78
CA PHE A 262 24.05 2.40 -4.55
C PHE A 262 24.96 3.51 -5.07
N SER A 263 26.29 3.33 -4.97
CA SER A 263 27.30 4.18 -5.61
C SER A 263 27.15 5.69 -5.35
N TYR A 264 26.66 6.09 -4.16
CA TYR A 264 26.44 7.51 -3.83
C TYR A 264 27.70 8.37 -3.83
N TRP A 265 28.87 7.75 -3.75
CA TRP A 265 30.18 8.40 -3.85
C TRP A 265 30.55 8.79 -5.30
N ALA A 266 29.90 8.23 -6.31
CA ALA A 266 30.15 8.51 -7.72
C ALA A 266 29.48 9.83 -8.16
N GLU A 267 29.89 10.35 -9.31
CA GLU A 267 29.24 11.53 -9.88
C GLU A 267 27.78 11.22 -10.20
N THR A 268 26.92 12.22 -10.07
CA THR A 268 25.46 12.08 -10.20
C THR A 268 25.04 11.38 -11.49
N ASP A 269 25.63 11.75 -12.64
CA ASP A 269 25.29 11.17 -13.94
C ASP A 269 25.76 9.70 -14.06
N GLU A 270 26.89 9.36 -13.44
CA GLU A 270 27.43 7.98 -13.41
C GLU A 270 26.54 7.08 -12.54
N CYS A 271 26.16 7.59 -11.36
CA CYS A 271 25.25 6.89 -10.45
C CYS A 271 23.85 6.74 -11.06
N LEU A 272 23.34 7.76 -11.76
CA LEU A 272 22.08 7.70 -12.50
C LEU A 272 22.11 6.64 -13.60
N GLU A 273 23.19 6.57 -14.38
CA GLU A 273 23.30 5.57 -15.46
C GLU A 273 23.30 4.14 -14.92
N ILE A 274 24.00 3.90 -13.80
CA ILE A 274 23.96 2.61 -13.09
C ILE A 274 22.54 2.33 -12.57
N ALA A 275 21.90 3.32 -11.95
CA ALA A 275 20.55 3.17 -11.40
C ALA A 275 19.54 2.79 -12.49
N ILE A 276 19.54 3.48 -13.62
CA ILE A 276 18.66 3.18 -14.75
C ILE A 276 18.86 1.74 -15.23
N PHE A 277 20.11 1.33 -15.42
CA PHE A 277 20.45 -0.02 -15.88
C PHE A 277 19.93 -1.12 -14.92
N LEU A 278 20.10 -0.91 -13.61
CA LEU A 278 19.63 -1.86 -12.59
C LEU A 278 18.09 -1.88 -12.49
N ASN A 279 17.46 -0.72 -12.58
CA ASN A 279 16.01 -0.57 -12.49
C ASN A 279 15.31 -1.20 -13.69
N ASP A 280 15.88 -1.04 -14.90
CA ASP A 280 15.35 -1.65 -16.12
C ASP A 280 15.42 -3.18 -16.03
N HIS A 281 16.53 -3.73 -15.55
CA HIS A 281 16.65 -5.17 -15.31
C HIS A 281 15.59 -5.71 -14.33
N ILE A 282 15.37 -5.04 -13.20
CA ILE A 282 14.34 -5.45 -12.24
C ILE A 282 12.95 -5.37 -12.88
N ALA A 283 12.66 -4.29 -13.61
CA ALA A 283 11.37 -4.10 -14.28
C ALA A 283 11.11 -5.19 -15.35
N ASP A 284 12.13 -5.60 -16.10
CA ASP A 284 12.05 -6.67 -17.09
C ASP A 284 11.72 -8.02 -16.45
N ILE A 285 12.35 -8.35 -15.32
CA ILE A 285 12.06 -9.58 -14.56
C ILE A 285 10.62 -9.56 -14.04
N VAL A 286 10.19 -8.45 -13.46
CA VAL A 286 8.82 -8.28 -12.97
C VAL A 286 7.82 -8.41 -14.10
N GLN A 287 8.11 -7.86 -15.28
CA GLN A 287 7.25 -7.99 -16.46
C GLN A 287 7.15 -9.45 -16.93
N LYS A 288 8.24 -10.21 -16.88
CA LYS A 288 8.28 -11.62 -17.29
C LYS A 288 7.55 -12.53 -16.27
N TYR A 289 7.65 -12.22 -14.98
CA TYR A 289 7.10 -13.02 -13.89
C TYR A 289 6.28 -12.19 -12.88
N PRO A 290 5.19 -11.52 -13.32
CA PRO A 290 4.45 -10.55 -12.48
C PRO A 290 3.70 -11.18 -11.30
N HIS A 291 3.58 -12.51 -11.30
CA HIS A 291 2.95 -13.31 -10.24
C HIS A 291 3.96 -13.84 -9.22
N LYS A 292 5.26 -13.58 -9.41
CA LYS A 292 6.36 -14.01 -8.53
C LYS A 292 7.19 -12.86 -7.98
N PHE A 293 7.28 -11.73 -8.70
CA PHE A 293 8.13 -10.62 -8.27
C PHE A 293 7.41 -9.28 -8.29
N ILE A 294 7.76 -8.42 -7.34
CA ILE A 294 7.51 -6.98 -7.30
C ILE A 294 8.89 -6.30 -7.31
N GLY A 295 9.02 -5.10 -7.89
CA GLY A 295 10.32 -4.42 -7.98
C GLY A 295 10.39 -3.12 -7.19
N LEU A 296 11.56 -2.88 -6.58
CA LEU A 296 12.00 -1.61 -6.02
C LEU A 296 13.20 -1.10 -6.81
N GLY A 297 13.20 0.19 -7.14
CA GLY A 297 14.33 0.81 -7.82
C GLY A 297 15.45 1.22 -6.87
N THR A 298 16.64 1.45 -7.40
CA THR A 298 17.68 2.27 -6.76
C THR A 298 17.71 3.66 -7.39
N ILE A 299 18.24 4.66 -6.70
CA ILE A 299 18.22 6.07 -7.13
C ILE A 299 19.52 6.79 -6.72
N PRO A 300 19.99 7.79 -7.49
CA PRO A 300 21.19 8.56 -7.17
C PRO A 300 20.91 9.62 -6.09
N LEU A 301 20.75 9.18 -4.84
CA LEU A 301 20.23 9.99 -3.75
C LEU A 301 21.18 11.12 -3.28
N GLN A 302 22.44 11.09 -3.71
CA GLN A 302 23.38 12.20 -3.51
C GLN A 302 22.98 13.49 -4.27
N ASP A 303 22.07 13.38 -5.25
CA ASP A 303 21.41 14.53 -5.87
C ASP A 303 19.88 14.33 -5.83
N PRO A 304 19.19 14.90 -4.82
CA PRO A 304 17.75 14.76 -4.66
C PRO A 304 16.94 15.19 -5.90
N LYS A 305 17.42 16.17 -6.69
CA LYS A 305 16.68 16.62 -7.89
C LYS A 305 16.71 15.56 -8.98
N ILE A 306 17.86 14.90 -9.16
CA ILE A 306 17.99 13.79 -10.11
C ILE A 306 17.33 12.53 -9.57
N ALA A 307 17.45 12.24 -8.28
CA ALA A 307 16.77 11.14 -7.61
C ALA A 307 15.25 11.17 -7.80
N ILE A 308 14.62 12.35 -7.67
CA ILE A 308 13.17 12.52 -7.89
C ILE A 308 12.78 12.25 -9.36
N LYS A 309 13.62 12.63 -10.33
CA LYS A 309 13.36 12.31 -11.74
C LYS A 309 13.39 10.80 -11.98
N GLU A 310 14.39 10.12 -11.42
CA GLU A 310 14.47 8.67 -11.54
C GLU A 310 13.35 7.97 -10.77
N LEU A 311 12.93 8.48 -9.61
CA LEU A 311 11.78 7.97 -8.87
C LEU A 311 10.49 8.01 -9.71
N LYS A 312 10.26 9.11 -10.46
CA LYS A 312 9.13 9.21 -11.41
C LYS A 312 9.23 8.16 -12.50
N ARG A 313 10.42 7.96 -13.08
CA ARG A 313 10.67 6.93 -14.10
C ARG A 313 10.45 5.52 -13.54
N CYS A 314 10.94 5.21 -12.34
CA CYS A 314 10.71 3.95 -11.64
C CYS A 314 9.22 3.61 -11.55
N LYS A 315 8.40 4.59 -11.21
CA LYS A 315 6.93 4.44 -11.18
C LYS A 315 6.35 4.17 -12.57
N GLU A 316 6.78 4.92 -13.58
CA GLU A 316 6.34 4.74 -14.97
C GLU A 316 6.68 3.34 -15.52
N ILE A 317 7.86 2.80 -15.17
CA ILE A 317 8.27 1.45 -15.59
C ILE A 317 7.68 0.33 -14.74
N GLY A 318 6.92 0.64 -13.69
CA GLY A 318 6.10 -0.33 -12.95
C GLY A 318 6.62 -0.70 -11.56
N LEU A 319 7.70 -0.09 -11.07
CA LEU A 319 8.25 -0.36 -9.73
C LEU A 319 7.37 0.27 -8.65
N PHE A 320 7.27 -0.38 -7.49
CA PHE A 320 6.36 0.04 -6.39
C PHE A 320 7.01 0.91 -5.32
N GLY A 321 8.32 1.11 -5.45
CA GLY A 321 9.09 1.82 -4.46
C GLY A 321 10.55 1.87 -4.84
N VAL A 322 11.37 2.23 -3.86
CA VAL A 322 12.82 2.28 -3.98
C VAL A 322 13.49 1.68 -2.76
N GLN A 323 14.65 1.07 -2.97
CA GLN A 323 15.59 0.74 -1.91
C GLN A 323 16.68 1.82 -1.86
N ILE A 324 17.00 2.29 -0.65
CA ILE A 324 18.03 3.29 -0.41
C ILE A 324 18.99 2.84 0.70
N GLY A 325 20.19 3.42 0.73
CA GLY A 325 21.11 3.26 1.84
C GLY A 325 20.61 3.95 3.12
N SER A 326 21.04 3.46 4.28
CA SER A 326 20.83 4.06 5.59
C SER A 326 21.51 5.43 5.78
N ARG A 327 22.41 5.78 4.87
CA ARG A 327 23.06 7.09 4.78
C ARG A 327 23.36 7.40 3.31
N VAL A 328 23.60 8.67 3.02
CA VAL A 328 23.98 9.16 1.70
C VAL A 328 25.23 10.00 1.86
N ASN A 329 26.41 9.40 1.72
CA ASN A 329 27.69 10.05 2.00
C ASN A 329 27.68 10.67 3.43
N SER A 330 27.74 12.00 3.53
CA SER A 330 27.69 12.77 4.78
C SER A 330 26.28 13.03 5.30
N TRP A 331 25.23 12.75 4.52
CA TRP A 331 23.85 12.99 4.94
C TRP A 331 23.25 11.75 5.59
N ASP A 332 22.70 11.97 6.77
CA ASP A 332 21.85 11.00 7.43
C ASP A 332 20.40 11.16 6.92
N LEU A 333 19.54 10.16 7.08
CA LEU A 333 18.21 10.18 6.47
C LEU A 333 17.28 11.30 7.00
N GLY A 334 17.59 11.90 8.15
CA GLY A 334 16.90 13.08 8.67
C GLY A 334 17.39 14.42 8.11
N ASP A 335 18.40 14.43 7.25
CA ASP A 335 18.97 15.66 6.67
C ASP A 335 17.94 16.39 5.80
N ALA A 336 17.87 17.72 5.94
CA ALA A 336 16.92 18.55 5.21
C ALA A 336 17.10 18.50 3.68
N ASN A 337 18.30 18.17 3.19
CA ASN A 337 18.56 17.98 1.77
C ASN A 337 17.77 16.79 1.19
N LEU A 338 17.43 15.78 2.01
CA LEU A 338 16.70 14.59 1.59
C LEU A 338 15.18 14.74 1.70
N LEU A 339 14.68 15.77 2.42
CA LEU A 339 13.24 16.00 2.59
C LEU A 339 12.46 16.06 1.25
N PRO A 340 12.93 16.78 0.20
CA PRO A 340 12.23 16.82 -1.08
C PRO A 340 12.07 15.45 -1.75
N PHE A 341 13.03 14.54 -1.52
CA PHE A 341 12.92 13.17 -2.03
C PHE A 341 11.82 12.40 -1.30
N PHE A 342 11.75 12.47 0.03
CA PHE A 342 10.69 11.81 0.79
C PHE A 342 9.30 12.40 0.50
N GLU A 343 9.20 13.72 0.29
CA GLU A 343 7.97 14.37 -0.19
C GLU A 343 7.52 13.77 -1.53
N ALA A 344 8.44 13.58 -2.47
CA ALA A 344 8.14 12.97 -3.76
C ALA A 344 7.72 11.49 -3.61
N CYS A 345 8.29 10.73 -2.67
CA CYS A 345 7.82 9.37 -2.37
C CYS A 345 6.35 9.37 -1.92
N VAL A 346 5.93 10.31 -1.07
CA VAL A 346 4.53 10.45 -0.65
C VAL A 346 3.64 10.86 -1.82
N GLU A 347 4.04 11.88 -2.58
CA GLU A 347 3.28 12.38 -3.75
C GLU A 347 3.07 11.28 -4.79
N LEU A 348 4.11 10.47 -5.04
CA LEU A 348 4.11 9.39 -6.01
C LEU A 348 3.61 8.07 -5.43
N ASP A 349 3.20 8.00 -4.16
CA ASP A 349 2.75 6.76 -3.51
C ASP A 349 3.78 5.61 -3.67
N MET A 350 5.07 5.93 -3.53
CA MET A 350 6.20 5.00 -3.67
C MET A 350 6.73 4.61 -2.31
N ALA A 351 6.85 3.31 -2.05
CA ALA A 351 7.40 2.78 -0.81
C ALA A 351 8.94 2.97 -0.73
N VAL A 352 9.48 3.07 0.47
CA VAL A 352 10.93 3.15 0.71
C VAL A 352 11.38 1.95 1.54
N PHE A 353 12.38 1.22 1.07
CA PHE A 353 13.09 0.20 1.83
C PHE A 353 14.50 0.71 2.18
N VAL A 354 14.80 0.82 3.47
CA VAL A 354 16.11 1.29 3.94
C VAL A 354 16.98 0.09 4.28
N HIS A 355 18.07 -0.06 3.52
CA HIS A 355 19.07 -1.09 3.76
C HIS A 355 20.33 -0.48 4.38
N PRO A 356 20.92 -1.08 5.43
CA PRO A 356 22.16 -0.57 6.01
C PRO A 356 23.31 -0.66 5.01
N TRP A 357 24.02 0.44 4.82
CA TRP A 357 25.22 0.49 3.99
C TRP A 357 26.13 1.63 4.48
N GLU A 358 27.43 1.53 4.17
CA GLU A 358 28.46 2.49 4.64
C GLU A 358 28.46 2.70 6.17
N MET A 359 28.48 1.58 6.90
CA MET A 359 28.40 1.54 8.36
C MET A 359 29.42 2.47 9.05
N ALA A 360 28.95 3.29 9.97
CA ALA A 360 29.80 4.18 10.75
C ALA A 360 30.88 3.40 11.53
N GLY A 361 32.14 3.82 11.39
CA GLY A 361 33.27 3.19 12.06
C GLY A 361 33.71 1.85 11.44
N ALA A 362 33.32 1.55 10.20
CA ALA A 362 33.74 0.33 9.49
C ALA A 362 35.26 0.11 9.47
N GLU A 363 36.05 1.19 9.46
CA GLU A 363 37.52 1.14 9.53
C GLU A 363 38.05 0.49 10.82
N LYS A 364 37.23 0.48 11.89
CA LYS A 364 37.54 -0.17 13.18
C LYS A 364 37.05 -1.62 13.24
N MET A 365 36.35 -2.08 12.21
CA MET A 365 35.74 -3.42 12.11
C MET A 365 36.37 -4.30 11.00
N PRO A 366 37.70 -4.37 10.82
CA PRO A 366 38.29 -5.08 9.66
C PRO A 366 38.25 -6.61 9.76
N LYS A 367 37.84 -7.19 10.90
CA LYS A 367 37.90 -8.64 11.18
C LYS A 367 36.52 -9.20 11.53
N TYR A 368 36.41 -10.52 11.45
CA TYR A 368 35.25 -11.31 11.93
C TYR A 368 33.91 -10.90 11.33
N TRP A 369 33.92 -10.30 10.14
CA TRP A 369 32.71 -9.83 9.49
C TRP A 369 31.91 -8.81 10.34
N MET A 370 32.57 -8.16 11.30
CA MET A 370 31.97 -7.16 12.20
C MET A 370 31.17 -6.06 11.51
N PRO A 371 31.51 -5.58 10.29
CA PRO A 371 30.68 -4.57 9.63
C PRO A 371 29.25 -5.07 9.37
N TRP A 372 29.06 -6.36 9.09
CA TRP A 372 27.74 -6.97 8.90
C TRP A 372 27.10 -7.34 10.25
N LEU A 373 27.87 -7.95 11.16
CA LEU A 373 27.31 -8.49 12.41
C LEU A 373 26.98 -7.43 13.47
N VAL A 374 27.68 -6.29 13.47
CA VAL A 374 27.52 -5.21 14.44
C VAL A 374 27.26 -3.87 13.75
N GLY A 375 28.00 -3.58 12.69
CA GLY A 375 27.88 -2.33 11.95
C GLY A 375 26.49 -2.13 11.34
N MET A 376 25.99 -3.09 10.57
CA MET A 376 24.70 -2.97 9.89
C MET A 376 23.52 -2.78 10.86
N PRO A 377 23.37 -3.57 11.95
CA PRO A 377 22.32 -3.32 12.95
C PRO A 377 22.44 -1.95 13.64
N ALA A 378 23.65 -1.45 13.87
CA ALA A 378 23.88 -0.12 14.44
C ALA A 378 23.50 0.98 13.44
N GLU A 379 23.85 0.81 12.16
CA GLU A 379 23.57 1.77 11.11
C GLU A 379 22.06 1.91 10.84
N THR A 380 21.31 0.80 10.82
CA THR A 380 19.84 0.87 10.74
C THR A 380 19.24 1.61 11.93
N CYS A 381 19.72 1.35 13.15
CA CYS A 381 19.26 2.07 14.34
C CYS A 381 19.52 3.58 14.23
N PHE A 382 20.70 3.94 13.73
CA PHE A 382 21.09 5.32 13.50
C PHE A 382 20.17 6.00 12.46
N ALA A 383 19.87 5.33 11.34
CA ALA A 383 18.94 5.83 10.32
C ALA A 383 17.52 6.07 10.89
N VAL A 384 16.99 5.11 11.65
CA VAL A 384 15.67 5.25 12.31
C VAL A 384 15.67 6.44 13.27
N CYS A 385 16.71 6.57 14.11
CA CYS A 385 16.83 7.70 15.05
C CYS A 385 16.93 9.04 14.32
N SER A 386 17.71 9.12 13.23
CA SER A 386 17.85 10.32 12.41
C SER A 386 16.50 10.79 11.84
N MET A 387 15.70 9.87 11.30
CA MET A 387 14.37 10.17 10.77
C MET A 387 13.36 10.57 11.86
N ILE A 388 13.43 9.94 13.04
CA ILE A 388 12.58 10.30 14.18
C ILE A 388 12.94 11.69 14.71
N PHE A 389 14.21 11.92 15.06
CA PHE A 389 14.61 13.14 15.74
C PHE A 389 14.56 14.39 14.85
N SER A 390 14.76 14.24 13.53
CA SER A 390 14.55 15.32 12.56
C SER A 390 13.06 15.70 12.34
N GLY A 391 12.13 14.93 12.92
CA GLY A 391 10.69 15.11 12.74
C GLY A 391 10.21 14.73 11.34
N LEU A 392 10.95 13.91 10.59
CA LEU A 392 10.58 13.52 9.23
C LEU A 392 9.20 12.83 9.19
N PHE A 393 8.93 11.94 10.13
CA PHE A 393 7.62 11.27 10.23
C PHE A 393 6.48 12.19 10.67
N GLU A 394 6.77 13.31 11.34
CA GLU A 394 5.76 14.35 11.64
C GLU A 394 5.42 15.16 10.39
N LYS A 395 6.45 15.50 9.60
CA LYS A 395 6.28 16.23 8.34
C LYS A 395 5.54 15.37 7.30
N LEU A 396 5.82 14.06 7.27
CA LEU A 396 5.34 13.12 6.26
C LEU A 396 4.67 11.89 6.90
N PRO A 397 3.49 12.03 7.51
CA PRO A 397 2.82 10.93 8.22
C PRO A 397 2.36 9.78 7.31
N ASN A 398 2.27 10.03 6.00
CA ASN A 398 1.89 9.03 5.00
C ASN A 398 3.11 8.35 4.34
N LEU A 399 4.33 8.69 4.73
CA LEU A 399 5.54 8.09 4.19
C LEU A 399 5.62 6.60 4.60
N ARG A 400 5.72 5.71 3.61
CA ARG A 400 5.80 4.26 3.83
C ARG A 400 7.25 3.79 3.79
N VAL A 401 7.82 3.52 4.97
CA VAL A 401 9.23 3.12 5.12
C VAL A 401 9.30 1.75 5.77
N ALA A 402 10.09 0.85 5.21
CA ALA A 402 10.50 -0.41 5.83
C ALA A 402 12.01 -0.41 6.09
N PHE A 403 12.45 -0.94 7.23
CA PHE A 403 13.86 -1.07 7.57
C PHE A 403 14.30 -2.54 7.60
N ALA A 404 15.45 -2.81 7.01
CA ALA A 404 16.05 -4.13 6.99
C ALA A 404 16.46 -4.64 8.38
N HIS A 405 16.59 -5.96 8.51
CA HIS A 405 17.14 -6.69 9.67
C HIS A 405 16.40 -6.40 10.99
N GLY A 406 15.07 -6.44 10.98
CA GLY A 406 14.23 -6.16 12.15
C GLY A 406 14.31 -4.72 12.67
N GLY A 407 14.77 -3.78 11.85
CA GLY A 407 15.10 -2.41 12.30
C GLY A 407 16.46 -2.32 12.99
N GLY A 408 17.34 -3.30 12.77
CA GLY A 408 18.66 -3.40 13.37
C GLY A 408 18.60 -3.49 14.89
N SER A 409 19.28 -2.56 15.56
CA SER A 409 19.34 -2.48 17.03
C SER A 409 18.35 -1.47 17.64
N PHE A 410 17.47 -0.85 16.83
CA PHE A 410 16.58 0.24 17.28
C PHE A 410 15.62 -0.23 18.38
N LEU A 411 14.88 -1.31 18.14
CA LEU A 411 13.84 -1.78 19.06
C LEU A 411 14.44 -2.29 20.37
N GLN A 412 15.63 -2.88 20.34
CA GLN A 412 16.34 -3.35 21.53
C GLN A 412 16.90 -2.18 22.35
N THR A 413 17.20 -1.03 21.72
CA THR A 413 17.79 0.15 22.40
C THR A 413 16.79 1.27 22.68
N ILE A 414 15.52 1.13 22.29
CA ILE A 414 14.48 2.17 22.43
C ILE A 414 14.35 2.73 23.86
N GLY A 415 14.52 1.89 24.89
CA GLY A 415 14.47 2.35 26.29
C GLY A 415 15.61 3.34 26.62
N ARG A 416 16.81 3.15 26.04
CA ARG A 416 17.93 4.08 26.20
C ARG A 416 17.72 5.36 25.41
N ILE A 417 17.20 5.24 24.18
CA ILE A 417 16.88 6.36 23.29
C ILE A 417 15.85 7.27 23.96
N GLU A 418 14.74 6.71 24.45
CA GLU A 418 13.72 7.45 25.21
C GLU A 418 14.30 8.08 26.49
N ARG A 419 15.12 7.33 27.25
CA ARG A 419 15.74 7.89 28.45
C ARG A 419 16.59 9.12 28.12
N GLY A 420 17.32 9.11 27.01
CA GLY A 420 18.04 10.26 26.49
C GLY A 420 17.11 11.44 26.17
N PHE A 421 16.02 11.17 25.43
CA PHE A 421 14.99 12.16 25.11
C PHE A 421 14.42 12.84 26.35
N VAL A 422 14.07 12.07 27.39
CA VAL A 422 13.50 12.61 28.64
C VAL A 422 14.54 13.35 29.49
N CYS A 423 15.78 12.86 29.55
CA CYS A 423 16.80 13.45 30.43
C CYS A 423 17.50 14.66 29.84
N ARG A 424 17.62 14.71 28.51
CA ARG A 424 18.34 15.77 27.76
C ARG A 424 17.52 16.22 26.55
N PRO A 425 16.29 16.72 26.76
CA PRO A 425 15.48 17.25 25.65
C PRO A 425 16.18 18.40 24.94
N ASP A 426 17.06 19.14 25.64
CA ASP A 426 17.92 20.19 25.08
C ASP A 426 18.91 19.70 24.02
N LEU A 427 19.21 18.40 23.99
CA LEU A 427 20.09 17.79 22.98
C LEU A 427 19.36 16.87 22.00
N VAL A 428 18.25 16.26 22.44
CA VAL A 428 17.58 15.19 21.68
C VAL A 428 16.28 15.66 21.04
N ALA A 429 15.49 16.47 21.74
CA ALA A 429 14.18 16.94 21.29
C ALA A 429 14.27 18.30 20.55
N VAL A 430 15.39 18.55 19.87
CA VAL A 430 15.72 19.86 19.28
C VAL A 430 14.83 20.17 18.08
N ASP A 431 14.68 19.20 17.16
CA ASP A 431 13.89 19.37 15.95
C ASP A 431 12.51 18.70 16.02
N ASN A 432 12.33 17.79 16.98
CA ASN A 432 11.09 17.06 17.18
C ASN A 432 10.76 16.88 18.67
N PRO A 433 9.66 17.47 19.19
CA PRO A 433 9.25 17.36 20.58
C PRO A 433 8.50 16.06 20.91
N GLU A 434 8.33 15.15 19.95
CA GLU A 434 7.60 13.91 20.14
C GLU A 434 8.50 12.77 20.66
N ASN A 435 8.01 12.07 21.69
CA ASN A 435 8.76 10.96 22.29
C ASN A 435 9.00 9.83 21.27
N PRO A 436 10.23 9.29 21.15
CA PRO A 436 10.57 8.26 20.17
C PRO A 436 9.70 6.99 20.25
N ARG A 437 9.12 6.65 21.41
CA ARG A 437 8.18 5.52 21.53
C ARG A 437 6.87 5.72 20.76
N LYS A 438 6.46 6.96 20.46
CA LYS A 438 5.26 7.23 19.66
C LYS A 438 5.40 6.74 18.21
N TYR A 439 6.62 6.46 17.75
CA TYR A 439 6.91 5.97 16.41
C TYR A 439 6.90 4.45 16.29
N LEU A 440 6.74 3.71 17.41
CA LEU A 440 6.56 2.26 17.35
C LEU A 440 5.30 1.95 16.53
N GLY A 441 5.47 1.15 15.47
CA GLY A 441 4.41 0.82 14.52
C GLY A 441 4.04 1.92 13.51
N LYS A 442 4.81 3.00 13.40
CA LYS A 442 4.62 4.02 12.34
C LYS A 442 5.31 3.68 11.03
N PHE A 443 6.37 2.88 11.09
CA PHE A 443 7.08 2.31 9.95
C PHE A 443 7.09 0.78 10.04
N TRP A 444 7.60 0.14 9.02
CA TRP A 444 7.70 -1.31 8.90
C TRP A 444 9.14 -1.79 9.14
N ILE A 445 9.27 -3.06 9.49
CA ILE A 445 10.55 -3.76 9.54
C ILE A 445 10.38 -5.11 8.84
N ASP A 446 11.49 -5.71 8.40
CA ASP A 446 11.47 -7.12 8.02
C ASP A 446 11.53 -8.04 9.26
N SER A 447 11.37 -9.35 9.04
CA SER A 447 11.46 -10.39 10.06
C SER A 447 12.86 -10.96 10.24
N LEU A 448 13.88 -10.43 9.56
CA LEU A 448 15.20 -11.06 9.47
C LEU A 448 16.03 -10.78 10.73
N VAL A 449 15.79 -11.61 11.75
CA VAL A 449 16.43 -11.49 13.07
C VAL A 449 17.11 -12.77 13.55
N HIS A 450 16.98 -13.87 12.80
CA HIS A 450 17.56 -15.20 13.07
C HIS A 450 17.24 -15.84 14.42
N ASP A 451 16.29 -15.28 15.17
CA ASP A 451 15.88 -15.78 16.48
C ASP A 451 14.36 -15.60 16.68
N PRO A 452 13.58 -16.68 16.81
CA PRO A 452 12.14 -16.60 16.99
C PRO A 452 11.72 -15.88 18.27
N SER A 453 12.51 -15.94 19.34
CA SER A 453 12.22 -15.24 20.60
C SER A 453 12.38 -13.73 20.41
N MET A 454 13.40 -13.31 19.67
CA MET A 454 13.57 -11.92 19.24
C MET A 454 12.38 -11.50 18.38
N LEU A 455 11.98 -12.29 17.37
CA LEU A 455 10.84 -11.96 16.52
C LEU A 455 9.54 -11.82 17.31
N LYS A 456 9.25 -12.74 18.26
CA LYS A 456 8.09 -12.61 19.18
C LYS A 456 8.15 -11.32 20.00
N TYR A 457 9.34 -10.93 20.47
CA TYR A 457 9.51 -9.67 21.16
C TYR A 457 9.23 -8.46 20.25
N LEU A 458 9.71 -8.47 19.01
CA LEU A 458 9.44 -7.39 18.05
C LEU A 458 7.93 -7.31 17.72
N ILE A 459 7.27 -8.45 17.53
CA ILE A 459 5.80 -8.51 17.33
C ILE A 459 5.07 -7.84 18.50
N SER A 460 5.48 -8.12 19.75
CA SER A 460 4.87 -7.48 20.93
C SER A 460 5.08 -5.96 21.01
N MET A 461 6.10 -5.44 20.32
CA MET A 461 6.46 -4.03 20.34
C MET A 461 5.76 -3.21 19.25
N VAL A 462 5.65 -3.73 18.02
CA VAL A 462 5.15 -2.96 16.87
C VAL A 462 3.90 -3.57 16.21
N GLY A 463 3.53 -4.79 16.58
CA GLY A 463 2.43 -5.56 15.99
C GLY A 463 2.81 -6.24 14.67
N SER A 464 2.12 -7.34 14.37
CA SER A 464 2.37 -8.16 13.16
C SER A 464 2.14 -7.41 11.85
N ASN A 465 1.25 -6.42 11.82
CA ASN A 465 0.98 -5.60 10.62
C ASN A 465 2.12 -4.62 10.27
N LYS A 466 3.18 -4.59 11.08
CA LYS A 466 4.37 -3.74 10.89
C LYS A 466 5.65 -4.55 10.74
N ILE A 467 5.53 -5.87 10.61
CA ILE A 467 6.64 -6.79 10.37
C ILE A 467 6.29 -7.61 9.13
N ALA A 468 7.12 -7.56 8.10
CA ALA A 468 6.95 -8.35 6.89
C ALA A 468 8.06 -9.40 6.79
N VAL A 469 7.81 -10.53 6.12
CA VAL A 469 8.87 -11.51 5.90
C VAL A 469 10.00 -10.88 5.10
N GLY A 470 11.24 -11.08 5.53
CA GLY A 470 12.43 -10.72 4.78
C GLY A 470 13.51 -11.78 4.96
N SER A 471 14.17 -12.18 3.88
CA SER A 471 15.14 -13.28 3.92
C SER A 471 16.59 -12.87 3.66
N ASP A 472 16.85 -11.71 3.06
CA ASP A 472 18.16 -11.32 2.49
C ASP A 472 18.69 -12.32 1.44
N TYR A 473 17.78 -13.09 0.82
CA TYR A 473 18.15 -14.01 -0.25
C TYR A 473 18.77 -13.23 -1.43
N PRO A 474 19.80 -13.76 -2.13
CA PRO A 474 20.41 -15.09 -1.99
C PRO A 474 21.64 -15.14 -1.08
N PHE A 475 21.82 -14.17 -0.18
CA PHE A 475 23.09 -14.05 0.53
C PHE A 475 23.23 -15.05 1.68
N PRO A 476 24.46 -15.52 1.97
CA PRO A 476 24.72 -16.54 2.98
C PRO A 476 24.43 -16.12 4.43
N LEU A 477 24.30 -14.81 4.70
CA LEU A 477 23.83 -14.33 6.01
C LEU A 477 22.31 -14.25 6.09
N GLY A 478 21.61 -14.40 4.96
CA GLY A 478 20.16 -14.47 4.92
C GLY A 478 19.62 -15.75 5.56
N GLU A 479 18.31 -15.82 5.61
CA GLU A 479 17.59 -17.01 6.03
C GLU A 479 17.77 -18.12 4.99
N GLN A 480 18.24 -19.30 5.42
CA GLN A 480 18.54 -20.41 4.50
C GLN A 480 17.30 -20.87 3.72
N THR A 481 16.18 -20.99 4.43
CA THR A 481 14.88 -21.28 3.85
C THR A 481 13.99 -20.05 4.07
N PRO A 482 13.83 -19.16 3.07
CA PRO A 482 13.03 -17.94 3.23
C PRO A 482 11.64 -18.22 3.83
N GLY A 483 11.32 -17.53 4.93
CA GLY A 483 10.06 -17.64 5.66
C GLY A 483 9.98 -18.74 6.71
N GLU A 484 11.02 -19.56 6.89
CA GLU A 484 11.07 -20.67 7.85
C GLU A 484 10.87 -20.21 9.31
N ILE A 485 11.34 -19.01 9.67
CA ILE A 485 11.17 -18.44 11.01
C ILE A 485 9.69 -18.35 11.43
N LEU A 486 8.77 -18.28 10.46
CA LEU A 486 7.33 -18.28 10.76
C LEU A 486 6.82 -19.65 11.23
N GLU A 487 7.45 -20.75 10.85
CA GLU A 487 7.08 -22.10 11.27
C GLU A 487 7.42 -22.35 12.75
N GLU A 488 8.41 -21.61 13.27
CA GLU A 488 8.83 -21.64 14.68
C GLU A 488 7.97 -20.74 15.59
N LEU A 489 7.08 -19.93 15.00
CA LEU A 489 6.18 -19.04 15.73
C LEU A 489 4.83 -19.71 15.99
N ASP A 490 4.56 -20.02 17.26
CA ASP A 490 3.20 -20.25 17.75
C ASP A 490 2.46 -18.92 17.86
N CYS A 491 1.61 -18.60 16.89
CA CYS A 491 0.81 -17.38 16.86
C CYS A 491 -0.54 -17.56 16.13
N ASP A 492 -1.51 -16.71 16.48
CA ASP A 492 -2.87 -16.74 15.94
C ASP A 492 -2.94 -16.41 14.44
N GLU A 493 -4.06 -16.73 13.80
CA GLU A 493 -4.26 -16.54 12.36
C GLU A 493 -4.12 -15.07 11.92
N VAL A 494 -4.48 -14.11 12.79
CA VAL A 494 -4.37 -12.68 12.49
C VAL A 494 -2.90 -12.26 12.44
N THR A 495 -2.11 -12.74 13.39
CA THR A 495 -0.66 -12.54 13.46
C THR A 495 0.02 -13.16 12.25
N GLN A 496 -0.31 -14.42 11.93
CA GLN A 496 0.23 -15.11 10.75
C GLN A 496 -0.11 -14.36 9.46
N LYS A 497 -1.36 -13.92 9.28
CA LYS A 497 -1.75 -13.17 8.09
C LYS A 497 -1.00 -11.84 7.96
N GLY A 498 -0.84 -11.12 9.08
CA GLY A 498 -0.04 -9.90 9.14
C GLY A 498 1.38 -10.11 8.66
N LEU A 499 2.07 -11.13 9.21
CA LEU A 499 3.46 -11.46 8.87
C LEU A 499 3.63 -11.96 7.43
N ARG A 500 2.74 -12.86 6.99
CA ARG A 500 2.86 -13.53 5.68
C ARG A 500 2.69 -12.57 4.51
N ASN A 501 1.67 -11.71 4.53
CA ASN A 501 1.44 -10.78 3.41
C ASN A 501 0.81 -9.44 3.81
N GLY A 502 0.03 -9.37 4.88
CA GLY A 502 -0.73 -8.16 5.21
C GLY A 502 0.17 -6.93 5.40
N SER A 503 1.25 -7.09 6.17
CA SER A 503 2.24 -6.06 6.43
C SER A 503 2.96 -5.59 5.16
N ALA A 504 3.44 -6.53 4.34
CA ALA A 504 4.10 -6.24 3.07
C ALA A 504 3.19 -5.48 2.11
N MET A 505 1.93 -5.91 1.97
CA MET A 505 0.97 -5.26 1.08
C MET A 505 0.58 -3.86 1.59
N GLN A 506 0.43 -3.66 2.90
CA GLN A 506 0.20 -2.32 3.46
C GLN A 506 1.38 -1.38 3.20
N TRP A 507 2.60 -1.86 3.39
CA TRP A 507 3.81 -1.07 3.12
C TRP A 507 3.93 -0.68 1.63
N LEU A 508 3.59 -1.60 0.71
CA LEU A 508 3.58 -1.32 -0.73
C LEU A 508 2.37 -0.47 -1.19
N GLY A 509 1.42 -0.16 -0.30
CA GLY A 509 0.20 0.59 -0.65
C GLY A 509 -0.84 -0.22 -1.42
N LEU A 510 -0.80 -1.55 -1.31
CA LEU A 510 -1.65 -2.48 -2.05
C LEU A 510 -2.92 -2.93 -1.30
N LEU A 511 -3.05 -2.55 -0.03
CA LEU A 511 -4.21 -2.81 0.85
C LEU A 511 -4.79 -1.54 1.44
#